data_AF-A0A8T4TG99-F1
#
_entry.id   AF-A0A8T4TG99-F1
#
_cell.length_a   1.000
_cell.length_b   1.000
_cell.length_c   1.000
_cell.angle_alpha   90.00
_cell.angle_beta   90.00
_cell.angle_gamma   90.00
#
_symmetry.space_group_name_H-M   'P 1'
#
loop_
_entity.id
_entity.type
_entity.pdbx_description
1 polymer ?
#
loop_
_entity_poly.entity_id
_entity_poly.type
_entity_poly.pdbx_seq_one_letter_code
_entity_poly.pdbx_strand_id
1 'polypeptide(L)'
;MESSKHSWLKLTLISLLFNLILYPFVKYSNNLGVSSSVALVMYFVFASLGMIIYHIKKKTNLKIDKKTFAIVILTTLFMLVTNLSMWQAVVIAPNIGYPILITQASMILITLYAAIFQKEEFNIKKILSVTLIFIGIVIVML
;
A
#
# COMPACT_ATOMS: atom_id res chain seq x y z
N MET A 1 -7.72 11.56 -17.28
CA MET A 1 -6.27 11.60 -17.56
C MET A 1 -5.93 10.23 -18.12
N GLU A 2 -5.93 10.09 -19.45
CA GLU A 2 -5.55 8.84 -20.11
C GLU A 2 -4.05 8.63 -19.94
N SER A 3 -3.69 7.94 -18.85
CA SER A 3 -2.38 7.34 -18.69
C SER A 3 -2.19 6.35 -19.83
N SER A 4 -1.13 6.51 -20.64
CA SER A 4 -0.76 5.50 -21.64
C SER A 4 -0.70 4.11 -20.99
N LYS A 5 -1.02 3.04 -21.76
CA LYS A 5 -1.10 1.64 -21.27
C LYS A 5 0.12 1.17 -20.45
N HIS A 6 1.25 1.89 -20.49
CA HIS A 6 2.51 1.55 -19.81
C HIS A 6 2.90 2.53 -18.67
N SER A 7 2.17 3.63 -18.48
CA SER A 7 2.53 4.62 -17.44
C SER A 7 2.27 4.12 -16.02
N TRP A 8 1.33 3.19 -15.82
CA TRP A 8 1.10 2.57 -14.51
C TRP A 8 2.33 1.78 -14.04
N LEU A 9 3.01 1.05 -14.94
CA LEU A 9 4.18 0.25 -14.60
C LEU A 9 5.32 1.14 -14.07
N LYS A 10 5.56 2.28 -14.71
CA LYS A 10 6.57 3.25 -14.25
C LYS A 10 6.26 3.77 -12.86
N LEU A 11 4.99 4.11 -12.58
CA LEU A 11 4.56 4.58 -11.27
C LEU A 11 4.71 3.49 -10.20
N THR A 12 4.41 2.23 -10.53
CA THR A 12 4.62 1.09 -9.62
C THR A 12 6.11 0.86 -9.32
N LEU A 13 6.99 0.98 -10.32
CA LEU A 13 8.44 0.87 -10.10
C LEU A 13 8.99 1.99 -9.22
N ILE A 14 8.49 3.22 -9.40
CA ILE A 14 8.83 4.33 -8.50
C ILE A 14 8.34 3.99 -7.08
N SER A 15 7.09 3.57 -6.92
CA SER A 15 6.55 3.18 -5.61
C SER A 15 7.36 2.06 -4.95
N LEU A 16 7.85 1.09 -5.71
CA LEU A 16 8.70 0.01 -5.21
C LEU A 16 9.99 0.57 -4.56
N LEU A 17 10.67 1.48 -5.26
CA LEU A 17 11.91 2.10 -4.76
C LEU A 17 11.68 2.89 -3.46
N PHE A 18 10.59 3.67 -3.41
CA PHE A 18 10.25 4.44 -2.20
C PHE A 18 9.84 3.53 -1.04
N ASN A 19 9.11 2.45 -1.29
CA ASN A 19 8.75 1.47 -0.26
C ASN A 19 9.98 0.75 0.32
N LEU A 20 10.99 0.48 -0.51
CA LEU A 20 12.26 -0.12 -0.07
C LEU A 20 12.98 0.76 0.96
N ILE A 21 12.89 2.09 0.80
CA ILE A 21 13.51 3.06 1.72
C ILE A 21 12.62 3.31 2.94
N LEU A 22 11.29 3.35 2.76
CA LEU A 22 10.33 3.72 3.81
C LEU A 22 10.46 2.87 5.08
N TYR A 23 10.38 1.55 4.97
CA TYR A 23 10.30 0.67 6.14
C TYR A 23 11.58 0.63 7.00
N PRO A 24 12.80 0.63 6.42
CA PRO A 24 14.02 0.85 7.19
C PRO A 24 14.00 2.15 8.00
N PHE A 25 13.53 3.25 7.39
CA PHE A 25 13.41 4.54 8.09
C PHE A 25 12.35 4.52 9.18
N VAL A 26 11.24 3.81 9.01
CA VAL A 26 10.24 3.58 10.06
C VAL A 26 10.89 2.87 11.25
N LYS A 27 11.57 1.75 11.02
CA LYS A 27 12.25 1.01 12.10
C LYS A 27 13.35 1.85 12.77
N TYR A 28 14.15 2.57 11.97
CA TYR A 28 15.17 3.47 12.49
C TYR A 28 14.59 4.59 13.36
N SER A 29 13.50 5.23 12.92
CA SER A 29 12.82 6.27 13.71
C SER A 29 12.31 5.74 15.05
N ASN A 30 11.86 4.49 15.09
CA ASN A 30 11.43 3.85 16.32
C ASN A 30 12.58 3.55 17.28
N ASN A 31 13.74 3.13 16.75
CA ASN A 31 14.96 2.97 17.54
C ASN A 31 15.44 4.29 18.17
N LEU A 32 15.07 5.44 17.59
CA LEU A 32 15.30 6.78 18.15
C LEU A 32 14.24 7.20 19.19
N GLY A 33 13.31 6.31 19.55
CA GLY A 33 12.26 6.56 20.54
C GLY A 33 10.96 7.14 19.97
N VAL A 34 10.83 7.29 18.65
CA VAL A 34 9.58 7.77 18.03
C VAL A 34 8.58 6.62 17.96
N SER A 35 7.43 6.76 18.62
CA SER A 35 6.38 5.74 18.54
C SER A 35 5.81 5.66 17.12
N SER A 36 5.44 4.46 16.67
CA SER A 36 4.90 4.23 15.32
C SER A 36 3.66 5.07 15.03
N SER A 37 2.84 5.35 16.04
CA SER A 37 1.66 6.21 15.91
C SER A 37 2.03 7.67 15.62
N VAL A 38 3.01 8.23 16.34
CA VAL A 38 3.49 9.61 16.12
C VAL A 38 4.10 9.73 14.72
N ALA A 39 4.95 8.78 14.33
CA ALA A 39 5.55 8.79 13.01
C ALA A 39 4.48 8.69 11.90
N LEU A 40 3.43 7.88 12.11
CA LEU A 40 2.34 7.72 11.15
C LEU A 40 1.47 8.98 11.02
N VAL A 41 1.19 9.67 12.13
CA VAL A 41 0.51 10.96 12.12
C VAL A 41 1.30 11.97 11.29
N MET A 42 2.62 12.07 11.52
CA MET A 42 3.48 12.95 10.73
C MET A 42 3.45 12.59 9.25
N TYR A 43 3.53 11.30 8.90
CA TYR A 43 3.39 10.82 7.53
C TYR A 43 2.10 11.30 6.86
N PHE A 44 0.94 11.14 7.51
CA PHE A 44 -0.33 11.60 6.95
C PHE A 44 -0.41 13.12 6.83
N VAL A 45 0.14 13.87 7.78
CA VAL A 45 0.18 15.35 7.72
C VAL A 45 1.00 15.80 6.50
N PHE A 46 2.23 15.32 6.35
CA PHE A 46 3.09 15.71 5.22
C PHE A 46 2.52 15.25 3.87
N ALA A 47 1.96 14.04 3.80
CA ALA A 47 1.29 13.56 2.59
C ALA A 47 0.09 14.43 2.21
N SER A 48 -0.74 14.81 3.19
CA SER A 48 -1.90 15.68 2.98
C SER A 48 -1.49 17.07 2.50
N LEU A 49 -0.46 17.68 3.12
CA LEU A 49 0.07 18.97 2.69
C LEU A 49 0.57 18.93 1.24
N GLY A 50 1.33 17.89 0.87
CA GLY A 50 1.81 17.70 -0.50
C GLY A 50 0.66 17.60 -1.50
N MET A 51 -0.39 16.85 -1.17
CA MET A 51 -1.58 16.71 -2.03
C MET A 51 -2.39 18.00 -2.13
N ILE A 52 -2.52 18.78 -1.05
CA ILE A 52 -3.18 20.09 -1.07
C ILE A 52 -2.44 21.03 -2.03
N ILE A 53 -1.11 21.14 -1.90
CA ILE A 53 -0.28 21.98 -2.78
C ILE A 53 -0.44 21.55 -4.24
N TYR A 54 -0.43 20.25 -4.50
CA TYR A 54 -0.64 19.69 -5.84
C TYR A 54 -2.00 20.11 -6.42
N HIS A 55 -3.08 19.96 -5.66
CA HIS A 55 -4.43 20.28 -6.12
C HIS A 55 -4.66 21.78 -6.31
N ILE A 56 -4.06 22.63 -5.48
CA ILE A 56 -4.08 24.09 -5.66
C ILE A 56 -3.39 24.46 -6.98
N LYS A 57 -2.19 23.93 -7.24
CA LYS A 57 -1.44 24.20 -8.49
C LYS A 57 -2.17 23.70 -9.73
N LYS A 58 -2.86 22.55 -9.63
CA LYS A 58 -3.63 21.97 -10.72
C LYS A 58 -5.02 22.56 -10.91
N LYS A 59 -5.46 23.46 -10.01
CA LYS A 59 -6.82 24.06 -10.01
C LYS A 59 -7.92 23.01 -10.13
N THR A 60 -7.71 21.86 -9.50
CA THR A 60 -8.68 20.75 -9.54
C THR A 60 -9.92 21.08 -8.74
N ASN A 61 -11.07 20.70 -9.27
CA ASN A 61 -12.35 20.81 -8.57
C ASN A 61 -12.44 19.71 -7.50
N LEU A 62 -12.59 20.09 -6.23
CA LEU A 62 -12.70 19.18 -5.08
C LEU A 62 -14.15 18.84 -4.73
N LYS A 63 -15.12 19.11 -5.61
CA LYS A 63 -16.51 18.69 -5.41
C LYS A 63 -16.60 17.17 -5.49
N ILE A 64 -17.06 16.57 -4.41
CA ILE A 64 -17.29 15.13 -4.28
C ILE A 64 -18.76 14.92 -3.93
N ASP A 65 -19.42 13.96 -4.59
CA ASP A 65 -20.79 13.59 -4.24
C ASP A 65 -20.84 12.80 -2.92
N LYS A 66 -22.02 12.72 -2.30
CA LYS A 66 -22.19 12.07 -0.99
C LYS A 66 -21.79 10.59 -0.98
N LYS A 67 -22.00 9.85 -2.07
CA LYS A 67 -21.66 8.41 -2.14
C LYS A 67 -20.14 8.25 -2.21
N THR A 68 -19.49 9.01 -3.09
CA THR A 68 -18.02 9.00 -3.20
C THR A 68 -17.37 9.45 -1.90
N PHE A 69 -17.92 10.45 -1.21
CA PHE A 69 -17.43 10.89 0.10
C PHE A 69 -17.47 9.78 1.15
N ALA A 70 -18.57 9.02 1.22
CA ALA A 70 -18.70 7.88 2.13
C ALA A 70 -17.66 6.78 1.83
N ILE A 71 -17.45 6.47 0.54
CA ILE A 71 -16.44 5.48 0.11
C ILE A 71 -15.03 5.95 0.46
N VAL A 72 -14.73 7.24 0.30
CA VAL A 72 -13.43 7.82 0.65
C VAL A 72 -13.19 7.70 2.16
N ILE A 73 -14.17 8.04 3.01
CA ILE A 73 -14.06 7.87 4.46
C ILE A 73 -13.74 6.41 4.81
N LEU A 74 -14.52 5.47 4.26
CA LEU A 74 -14.31 4.05 4.53
C LEU A 74 -12.91 3.60 4.11
N THR A 75 -12.45 4.04 2.94
CA THR A 75 -11.10 3.76 2.45
C THR A 75 -10.03 4.33 3.38
N THR A 76 -10.20 5.56 3.86
CA THR A 76 -9.28 6.19 4.82
C THR A 76 -9.20 5.41 6.13
N LEU A 77 -10.33 4.91 6.65
CA LEU A 77 -10.35 4.09 7.86
C LEU A 77 -9.56 2.79 7.68
N PHE A 78 -9.81 2.05 6.59
CA PHE A 78 -9.03 0.84 6.29
C PHE A 78 -7.54 1.15 6.10
N MET A 79 -7.21 2.26 5.44
CA MET A 79 -5.83 2.70 5.21
C MET A 79 -5.12 3.03 6.52
N LEU A 80 -5.80 3.69 7.46
CA LEU A 80 -5.26 4.00 8.78
C LEU A 80 -4.92 2.72 9.55
N VAL A 81 -5.88 1.79 9.65
CA VAL A 81 -5.68 0.52 10.38
C VAL A 81 -4.56 -0.30 9.75
N THR A 82 -4.54 -0.39 8.43
CA THR A 82 -3.51 -1.13 7.69
C THR A 82 -2.12 -0.55 7.94
N ASN A 83 -1.96 0.77 7.79
CA ASN A 83 -0.65 1.41 7.98
C ASN A 83 -0.19 1.34 9.44
N LEU A 84 -1.08 1.56 10.41
CA LEU A 84 -0.73 1.45 11.83
C LEU A 84 -0.25 0.04 12.18
N SER A 85 -1.01 -0.98 11.78
CA SER A 85 -0.67 -2.39 12.04
C SER A 85 0.63 -2.76 11.35
N MET A 86 0.83 -2.32 10.10
CA MET A 86 2.04 -2.59 9.33
C MET A 86 3.28 -1.95 9.96
N TRP A 87 3.20 -0.69 10.39
CA TRP A 87 4.34 0.01 11.00
C TRP A 87 4.72 -0.60 12.34
N GLN A 88 3.73 -1.01 13.15
CA GLN A 88 3.99 -1.75 14.37
C GLN A 88 4.63 -3.11 14.07
N ALA A 89 4.11 -3.85 13.07
CA ALA A 89 4.66 -5.14 12.66
C ALA A 89 6.12 -5.03 12.20
N VAL A 90 6.47 -4.00 11.44
CA VAL A 90 7.86 -3.73 10.99
C VAL A 90 8.81 -3.47 12.17
N VAL A 91 8.33 -2.77 13.20
CA VAL A 91 9.12 -2.48 14.40
C VAL A 91 9.39 -3.75 15.20
N ILE A 92 8.35 -4.55 15.47
CA ILE A 92 8.45 -5.73 16.35
C ILE A 92 9.07 -6.95 15.64
N ALA A 93 9.00 -7.02 14.31
CA ALA A 93 9.49 -8.19 13.59
C ALA A 93 11.03 -8.31 13.68
N PRO A 94 11.55 -9.55 13.80
CA PRO A 94 13.00 -9.79 13.81
C PRO A 94 13.64 -9.35 12.50
N ASN A 95 12.94 -9.55 11.38
CA ASN A 95 13.33 -9.10 10.06
C ASN A 95 12.23 -8.18 9.48
N ILE A 96 12.62 -7.00 9.00
CA ILE A 96 11.68 -6.02 8.39
C ILE A 96 10.98 -6.57 7.14
N GLY A 97 11.58 -7.53 6.46
CA GLY A 97 11.05 -8.16 5.27
C GLY A 97 9.83 -9.05 5.55
N TYR A 98 9.72 -9.67 6.73
CA TYR A 98 8.63 -10.58 7.04
C TYR A 98 7.24 -9.93 6.99
N PRO A 99 6.95 -8.84 7.73
CA PRO A 99 5.64 -8.20 7.65
C PRO A 99 5.35 -7.63 6.24
N ILE A 100 6.37 -7.22 5.50
CA ILE A 100 6.23 -6.75 4.12
C ILE A 100 5.78 -7.92 3.22
N LEU A 101 6.44 -9.07 3.31
CA LEU A 101 6.10 -10.26 2.53
C LEU A 101 4.70 -10.78 2.85
N ILE A 102 4.32 -10.87 4.14
CA ILE A 102 2.95 -11.24 4.55
C ILE A 102 1.94 -10.28 3.91
N THR A 103 2.19 -8.98 3.98
CA THR A 103 1.28 -7.99 3.41
C THR A 103 1.18 -8.12 1.89
N GLN A 104 2.28 -8.44 1.20
CA GLN A 104 2.27 -8.70 -0.24
C GLN A 104 1.52 -9.99 -0.61
N ALA A 105 1.34 -10.93 0.31
CA ALA A 105 0.47 -12.09 0.12
C ALA A 105 -1.00 -11.69 -0.10
N SER A 106 -1.42 -10.49 0.34
CA SER A 106 -2.77 -9.98 0.06
C SER A 106 -3.08 -9.90 -1.43
N MET A 107 -2.06 -9.82 -2.30
CA MET A 107 -2.25 -9.90 -3.75
C MET A 107 -2.97 -11.18 -4.19
N ILE A 108 -2.78 -12.29 -3.46
CA ILE A 108 -3.50 -13.56 -3.70
C ILE A 108 -5.00 -13.32 -3.52
N LEU A 109 -5.39 -12.71 -2.40
CA LEU A 109 -6.79 -12.42 -2.08
C LEU A 109 -7.39 -11.38 -3.05
N ILE A 110 -6.62 -10.36 -3.42
CA ILE A 110 -7.05 -9.35 -4.40
C ILE A 110 -7.27 -9.99 -5.78
N THR A 111 -6.38 -10.90 -6.18
CA THR A 111 -6.45 -11.60 -7.47
C THR A 111 -7.66 -12.55 -7.51
N LEU A 112 -7.95 -13.24 -6.40
CA LEU A 112 -9.18 -14.04 -6.26
C LEU A 112 -10.44 -13.17 -6.25
N TYR A 113 -10.40 -12.03 -5.54
CA TYR A 113 -11.50 -11.07 -5.53
C TYR A 113 -11.81 -10.55 -6.94
N ALA A 114 -10.79 -10.19 -7.71
CA ALA A 114 -10.96 -9.74 -9.10
C ALA A 114 -11.56 -10.84 -9.99
N ALA A 115 -11.11 -12.09 -9.84
CA ALA A 115 -11.67 -13.21 -10.59
C ALA A 115 -13.16 -13.44 -10.29
N ILE A 116 -13.55 -13.39 -9.01
CA ILE A 116 -14.92 -13.67 -8.57
C ILE A 116 -15.86 -12.49 -8.85
N PHE A 117 -15.48 -11.29 -8.40
CA PHE A 117 -16.38 -10.13 -8.36
C PHE A 117 -16.26 -9.23 -9.59
N GLN A 118 -15.07 -9.14 -10.20
CA GLN A 118 -14.86 -8.33 -11.41
C GLN A 118 -14.94 -9.15 -12.69
N LYS A 119 -15.18 -10.47 -12.59
CA LYS A 119 -15.30 -11.41 -13.72
C LYS A 119 -14.10 -11.36 -14.66
N GLU A 120 -12.92 -11.06 -14.13
CA GLU A 120 -11.70 -11.10 -14.93
C GLU A 120 -11.39 -12.53 -15.34
N GLU A 121 -10.93 -12.70 -16.59
CA GLU A 121 -10.46 -14.01 -17.05
C GLU A 121 -9.28 -14.48 -16.19
N PHE A 122 -9.48 -15.63 -15.54
CA PHE A 122 -8.49 -16.30 -14.73
C PHE A 122 -7.79 -17.38 -15.54
N ASN A 123 -6.71 -16.99 -16.22
CA ASN A 123 -5.92 -17.94 -17.01
C ASN A 123 -4.90 -18.67 -16.15
N ILE A 124 -4.37 -19.78 -16.69
CA ILE A 124 -3.37 -20.60 -15.99
C ILE A 124 -2.10 -19.84 -15.63
N LYS A 125 -1.75 -18.78 -16.38
CA LYS A 125 -0.59 -17.92 -16.07
C LYS A 125 -0.82 -17.15 -14.77
N LYS A 126 -2.00 -16.56 -14.55
CA LYS A 126 -2.36 -15.88 -13.30
C LYS A 126 -2.33 -16.84 -12.12
N ILE A 127 -2.88 -18.05 -12.28
CA ILE A 127 -2.83 -19.11 -11.26
C ILE A 127 -1.38 -19.42 -10.87
N LEU A 128 -0.53 -19.71 -11.84
CA LEU A 128 0.88 -20.02 -11.60
C LEU A 128 1.61 -18.86 -10.91
N SER A 129 1.36 -17.61 -11.31
CA SER A 129 1.95 -16.44 -10.65
C SER A 129 1.56 -16.33 -9.19
N VAL A 130 0.27 -16.49 -8.87
CA VAL A 130 -0.25 -16.45 -7.50
C VAL A 130 0.35 -17.57 -6.64
N THR A 131 0.42 -18.79 -7.18
CA THR A 131 1.01 -19.94 -6.50
C THR A 131 2.51 -19.76 -6.24
N LEU A 132 3.26 -19.25 -7.21
CA LEU A 132 4.70 -18.99 -7.04
C LEU A 132 4.96 -17.91 -5.98
N ILE A 133 4.16 -16.84 -5.96
CA ILE A 133 4.26 -15.81 -4.91
C ILE A 133 3.99 -16.44 -3.55
N PHE A 134 2.95 -17.26 -3.42
CA PHE A 134 2.61 -17.94 -2.16
C PHE A 134 3.75 -18.83 -1.67
N ILE A 135 4.29 -19.70 -2.55
CA ILE A 135 5.40 -20.59 -2.21
C ILE A 135 6.63 -19.78 -1.80
N GLY A 136 6.96 -18.71 -2.53
CA GLY A 136 8.10 -17.85 -2.21
C GLY A 136 7.97 -17.20 -0.82
N ILE A 137 6.76 -16.76 -0.46
CA ILE A 137 6.48 -16.19 0.87
C ILE A 137 6.66 -17.25 1.96
N VAL A 138 6.13 -18.46 1.77
CA VAL A 138 6.27 -19.57 2.74
C VAL A 138 7.73 -19.93 2.95
N ILE A 139 8.51 -20.07 1.88
CA ILE A 139 9.94 -20.43 1.96
C ILE A 139 10.74 -19.41 2.77
N VAL A 140 10.45 -18.11 2.63
CA VAL A 140 11.17 -17.06 3.38
C VAL A 140 10.82 -17.05 4.87
N MET A 141 9.69 -17.63 5.26
CA MET A 141 9.20 -17.64 6.64
C MET A 141 9.58 -18.90 7.42
N LEU A 142 10.00 -19.97 6.74
CA LEU A 142 10.54 -21.20 7.34
C LEU A 142 12.02 -21.03 7.69
#